data_AF-M5J701-F1
#
_entry.id   AF-M5J701-F1
#
_cell.length_a   1.000
_cell.length_b   1.000
_cell.length_c   1.000
_cell.angle_alpha   90.00
_cell.angle_beta   90.00
_cell.angle_gamma   90.00
#
_symmetry.space_group_name_H-M   'P 1'
#
loop_
_entity.id
_entity.type
_entity.pdbx_description
1 polymer ?
#
loop_
_entity_poly.entity_id
_entity_poly.type
_entity_poly.pdbx_seq_one_letter_code
_entity_poly.pdbx_strand_id
1 'polypeptide(L)'
;MTRHQEERKQAFAASLTNLLRKEAIEKITVDQICEEANVHRSTFYRYFTDKYDLLEYVFKNIFVAQVDRSNVVESIIRHIASEKKIFRNVFNNNNKADYYLFGTILRIFSSQIYDAVMAGHLHEIPWIEIMVKNSKYPKIATDMIAGGFLTVLIEWISTNYEMDEEELARFILHIEESLKDKKININD
;
A
#
# COMPACT_ATOMS: atom_id res chain seq x y z
N MET A 1 -19.38 -13.65 10.03
CA MET A 1 -18.35 -14.72 10.12
C MET A 1 -18.31 -15.23 11.54
N THR A 2 -18.09 -16.53 11.74
CA THR A 2 -17.88 -17.06 13.09
C THR A 2 -16.47 -16.71 13.57
N ARG A 3 -16.27 -16.58 14.88
CA ARG A 3 -14.94 -16.33 15.47
C ARG A 3 -13.87 -17.32 14.99
N HIS A 4 -14.24 -18.59 14.87
CA HIS A 4 -13.36 -19.65 14.38
C HIS A 4 -12.96 -19.48 12.89
N GLN A 5 -13.84 -18.91 12.06
CA GLN A 5 -13.51 -18.62 10.66
C GLN A 5 -12.48 -17.49 10.56
N GLU A 6 -12.61 -16.46 11.39
CA GLU A 6 -11.71 -15.32 11.43
C GLU A 6 -10.32 -15.71 11.95
N GLU A 7 -10.26 -16.46 13.06
CA GLU A 7 -9.01 -17.03 13.59
C GLU A 7 -8.28 -17.87 12.53
N ARG A 8 -9.02 -18.60 11.68
CA ARG A 8 -8.42 -19.38 10.60
C ARG A 8 -7.83 -18.51 9.49
N LYS A 9 -8.51 -17.44 9.09
CA LYS A 9 -7.97 -16.48 8.13
C LYS A 9 -6.71 -15.81 8.64
N GLN A 10 -6.70 -15.44 9.93
CA GLN A 10 -5.52 -14.85 10.58
C GLN A 10 -4.33 -15.79 10.63
N ALA A 11 -4.56 -17.10 10.88
CA ALA A 11 -3.50 -18.09 10.82
C ALA A 11 -2.86 -18.16 9.42
N PHE A 12 -3.66 -18.24 8.36
CA PHE A 12 -3.14 -18.21 6.98
C PHE A 12 -2.42 -16.90 6.66
N ALA A 13 -2.96 -15.76 7.11
CA ALA A 13 -2.33 -14.46 6.93
C ALA A 13 -0.94 -14.42 7.57
N ALA A 14 -0.81 -14.87 8.82
CA ALA A 14 0.47 -14.96 9.52
C ALA A 14 1.47 -15.87 8.79
N SER A 15 1.02 -17.04 8.31
CA SER A 15 1.86 -17.95 7.54
C SER A 15 2.37 -17.33 6.24
N LEU A 16 1.49 -16.67 5.47
CA LEU A 16 1.92 -15.96 4.26
C LEU A 16 2.90 -14.83 4.58
N THR A 17 2.63 -14.02 5.62
CA THR A 17 3.54 -12.96 6.08
C THR A 17 4.92 -13.51 6.43
N ASN A 18 5.01 -14.65 7.11
CA ASN A 18 6.29 -15.30 7.44
C ASN A 18 7.06 -15.75 6.19
N LEU A 19 6.36 -16.33 5.21
CA LEU A 19 6.95 -16.76 3.95
C LEU A 19 7.44 -15.57 3.12
N LEU A 20 6.67 -14.46 3.09
CA LEU A 20 7.03 -13.22 2.41
C LEU A 20 8.28 -12.54 3.00
N ARG A 21 8.69 -12.85 4.23
CA ARG A 21 9.99 -12.39 4.76
C ARG A 21 11.18 -13.15 4.15
N LYS A 22 10.94 -14.30 3.53
CA LYS A 22 11.95 -15.24 3.04
C LYS A 22 12.05 -15.25 1.51
N GLU A 23 10.92 -15.22 0.80
CA GLU A 23 10.88 -15.35 -0.66
C GLU A 23 9.75 -14.54 -1.30
N ALA A 24 9.89 -14.31 -2.61
CA ALA A 24 8.93 -13.54 -3.41
C ALA A 24 7.60 -14.27 -3.58
N ILE A 25 6.49 -13.54 -3.63
CA ILE A 25 5.13 -14.09 -3.69
C ILE A 25 4.92 -15.05 -4.86
N GLU A 26 5.63 -14.88 -5.98
CA GLU A 26 5.56 -15.77 -7.15
C GLU A 26 5.99 -17.19 -6.79
N LYS A 27 7.00 -17.33 -5.94
CA LYS A 27 7.61 -18.60 -5.55
C LYS A 27 6.84 -19.30 -4.44
N ILE A 28 6.11 -18.55 -3.62
CA ILE A 28 5.26 -19.10 -2.55
C ILE A 28 4.09 -19.89 -3.16
N THR A 29 3.90 -21.12 -2.72
CA THR A 29 2.79 -21.99 -3.11
C THR A 29 1.71 -22.05 -2.03
N VAL A 30 0.49 -22.43 -2.40
CA VAL A 30 -0.58 -22.69 -1.42
C VAL A 30 -0.19 -23.83 -0.48
N ASP A 31 0.57 -24.82 -0.95
CA ASP A 31 1.04 -25.94 -0.14
C ASP A 31 1.99 -25.47 0.96
N GLN A 32 2.99 -24.63 0.65
CA GLN A 32 3.88 -24.02 1.66
C GLN A 32 3.11 -23.19 2.69
N ILE A 33 2.10 -22.43 2.27
CA ILE A 33 1.24 -21.64 3.20
C ILE A 33 0.48 -22.57 4.14
N CYS A 34 -0.06 -23.68 3.62
CA CYS A 34 -0.81 -24.67 4.39
C CYS A 34 0.09 -25.43 5.37
N GLU A 35 1.30 -25.79 4.97
CA GLU A 35 2.32 -26.42 5.81
C GLU A 35 2.73 -25.50 6.97
N GLU A 36 3.08 -24.23 6.67
CA GLU A 36 3.43 -23.22 7.68
C GLU A 36 2.26 -22.94 8.64
N ALA A 37 1.01 -22.99 8.16
CA ALA A 37 -0.19 -22.81 8.99
C ALA A 37 -0.57 -24.06 9.80
N ASN A 38 0.03 -25.22 9.52
CA ASN A 38 -0.40 -26.53 10.00
C ASN A 38 -1.89 -26.81 9.74
N VAL A 39 -2.32 -26.59 8.49
CA VAL A 39 -3.71 -26.77 8.04
C VAL A 39 -3.76 -27.52 6.72
N HIS A 40 -4.75 -28.40 6.55
CA HIS A 40 -4.97 -29.07 5.27
C HIS A 40 -5.33 -28.10 4.13
N ARG A 41 -4.76 -28.32 2.95
CA ARG A 41 -5.02 -27.54 1.74
C ARG A 41 -6.50 -27.38 1.37
N SER A 42 -7.31 -28.43 1.56
CA SER A 42 -8.77 -28.36 1.34
C SER A 42 -9.45 -27.30 2.22
N THR A 43 -8.89 -27.03 3.40
CA THR A 43 -9.40 -26.00 4.30
C THR A 43 -9.02 -24.60 3.81
N PHE A 44 -7.83 -24.41 3.21
CA PHE A 44 -7.45 -23.12 2.62
C PHE A 44 -8.48 -22.63 1.61
N TYR A 45 -8.88 -23.50 0.68
CA TYR A 45 -9.85 -23.16 -0.37
C TYR A 45 -11.28 -22.91 0.13
N ARG A 46 -11.56 -23.12 1.41
CA ARG A 46 -12.81 -22.66 2.04
C ARG A 46 -12.80 -21.18 2.38
N TYR A 47 -11.62 -20.55 2.43
CA TYR A 47 -11.44 -19.17 2.85
C TYR A 47 -10.87 -18.28 1.74
N PHE A 48 -10.00 -18.82 0.89
CA PHE A 48 -9.30 -18.07 -0.15
C PHE A 48 -9.28 -18.85 -1.46
N THR A 49 -9.48 -18.15 -2.59
CA THR A 49 -9.46 -18.77 -3.92
C THR A 49 -8.04 -19.14 -4.35
N ASP A 50 -7.06 -18.30 -4.03
CA ASP A 50 -5.64 -18.52 -4.26
C ASP A 50 -4.78 -17.70 -3.27
N LYS A 51 -3.46 -17.71 -3.46
CA LYS A 51 -2.51 -16.96 -2.63
C LYS A 51 -2.62 -15.44 -2.77
N TYR A 52 -3.15 -14.93 -3.89
CA TYR A 52 -3.33 -13.49 -4.12
C TYR A 52 -4.59 -12.97 -3.43
N ASP A 53 -5.65 -13.76 -3.34
CA ASP A 53 -6.82 -13.45 -2.50
C ASP A 53 -6.42 -13.37 -1.01
N LEU A 54 -5.60 -14.32 -0.53
CA LEU A 54 -5.01 -14.22 0.81
C LEU A 54 -4.09 -12.99 0.96
N LEU A 55 -3.30 -12.67 -0.06
CA LEU A 55 -2.42 -11.49 -0.04
C LEU A 55 -3.25 -10.20 0.08
N GLU A 56 -4.35 -10.09 -0.66
CA GLU A 56 -5.27 -8.96 -0.54
C GLU A 56 -5.83 -8.83 0.88
N TYR A 57 -6.18 -9.96 1.49
CA TYR A 57 -6.61 -10.00 2.89
C TYR A 57 -5.51 -9.52 3.86
N VAL A 58 -4.27 -9.95 3.67
CA VAL A 58 -3.10 -9.50 4.46
C VAL A 58 -2.95 -7.99 4.36
N PHE A 59 -2.97 -7.42 3.14
CA PHE A 59 -2.83 -5.97 2.96
C PHE A 59 -3.97 -5.16 3.58
N LYS A 60 -5.22 -5.59 3.40
CA LYS A 60 -6.38 -4.91 3.98
C LYS A 60 -6.39 -4.91 5.51
N ASN A 61 -6.05 -6.03 6.14
CA ASN A 61 -6.29 -6.21 7.58
C ASN A 61 -5.04 -5.99 8.44
N ILE A 62 -3.85 -6.11 7.86
CA ILE A 62 -2.59 -5.96 8.61
C ILE A 62 -1.95 -4.62 8.27
N PHE A 63 -1.69 -4.37 6.99
CA PHE A 63 -0.92 -3.20 6.56
C PHE A 63 -1.74 -1.90 6.58
N VAL A 64 -2.98 -1.96 6.12
CA VAL A 64 -3.86 -0.78 6.01
C VAL A 64 -4.46 -0.34 7.35
N ALA A 65 -4.71 -1.29 8.26
CA ALA A 65 -5.32 -1.00 9.56
C ALA A 65 -4.41 -0.19 10.50
N GLN A 66 -3.12 -0.08 10.20
CA GLN A 66 -2.11 0.61 11.01
C GLN A 66 -1.78 2.02 10.52
N VAL A 67 -2.41 2.48 9.43
CA VAL A 67 -2.19 3.83 8.89
C VAL A 67 -2.78 4.87 9.83
N ASP A 68 -1.95 5.82 10.24
CA ASP A 68 -2.39 6.97 11.03
C ASP A 68 -3.08 7.99 10.11
N ARG A 69 -4.32 8.33 10.42
CA ARG A 69 -5.13 9.27 9.63
C ARG A 69 -4.69 10.72 9.80
N SER A 70 -4.00 11.07 10.89
CA SER A 70 -3.40 12.41 11.04
C SER A 70 -2.14 12.58 10.21
N ASN A 71 -1.42 11.49 9.95
CA ASN A 71 -0.15 11.53 9.22
C ASN A 71 -0.05 10.33 8.27
N VAL A 72 -0.91 10.36 7.24
CA VAL A 72 -1.11 9.25 6.31
C VAL A 72 0.17 8.92 5.55
N VAL A 73 0.88 9.94 5.04
CA VAL A 73 2.06 9.74 4.20
C VAL A 73 3.23 9.16 5.01
N GLU A 74 3.62 9.76 6.13
CA GLU A 74 4.76 9.27 6.90
C GLU A 74 4.45 7.93 7.56
N SER A 75 3.21 7.70 8.01
CA SER A 75 2.83 6.40 8.59
C SER A 75 2.93 5.27 7.56
N ILE A 76 2.53 5.50 6.31
CA ILE A 76 2.70 4.53 5.22
C ILE A 76 4.19 4.26 4.94
N ILE A 77 5.01 5.31 4.79
CA ILE A 77 6.45 5.18 4.52
C ILE A 77 7.12 4.38 5.62
N ARG A 78 6.87 4.74 6.88
CA ARG A 78 7.43 4.07 8.06
C ARG A 78 7.00 2.60 8.14
N HIS A 79 5.75 2.32 7.81
CA HIS A 79 5.26 0.95 7.84
C HIS A 79 5.93 0.08 6.76
N ILE A 80 6.05 0.61 5.53
CA ILE A 80 6.79 -0.04 4.44
C ILE A 80 8.25 -0.27 4.86
N ALA A 81 8.88 0.73 5.47
CA ALA A 81 10.27 0.66 5.92
C ALA A 81 10.48 -0.37 7.04
N SER A 82 9.53 -0.53 7.95
CA SER A 82 9.60 -1.54 9.02
C SER A 82 9.56 -2.97 8.48
N GLU A 83 9.02 -3.17 7.27
CA GLU A 83 8.78 -4.48 6.67
C GLU A 83 9.35 -4.58 5.23
N LYS A 84 10.48 -3.92 4.96
CA LYS A 84 11.11 -3.81 3.61
C LYS A 84 11.16 -5.12 2.82
N LYS A 85 11.47 -6.24 3.49
CA LYS A 85 11.55 -7.56 2.83
C LYS A 85 10.21 -8.02 2.29
N ILE A 86 9.13 -7.83 3.06
CA ILE A 86 7.78 -8.22 2.66
C ILE A 86 7.37 -7.40 1.44
N PHE A 87 7.46 -6.07 1.53
CA PHE A 87 7.06 -5.19 0.44
C PHE A 87 7.87 -5.46 -0.83
N ARG A 88 9.19 -5.68 -0.72
CA ARG A 88 10.02 -6.06 -1.87
C ARG A 88 9.67 -7.43 -2.45
N ASN A 89 9.29 -8.39 -1.61
CA ASN A 89 8.88 -9.72 -2.07
C ASN A 89 7.46 -9.74 -2.63
N VAL A 90 6.70 -8.65 -2.47
CA VAL A 90 5.37 -8.46 -3.07
C VAL A 90 5.46 -7.60 -4.33
N PHE A 91 6.19 -6.49 -4.28
CA PHE A 91 6.39 -5.52 -5.36
C PHE A 91 7.80 -5.70 -5.92
N ASN A 92 7.96 -6.62 -6.85
CA ASN A 92 9.20 -6.82 -7.59
C ASN A 92 8.84 -6.89 -9.08
N ASN A 93 9.15 -5.81 -9.80
CA ASN A 93 8.82 -5.54 -11.20
C ASN A 93 8.44 -6.78 -12.02
N ASN A 94 7.21 -6.75 -12.58
CA ASN A 94 6.62 -7.70 -13.55
C ASN A 94 5.88 -8.91 -12.97
N ASN A 95 5.24 -8.79 -11.81
CA ASN A 95 4.43 -9.89 -11.31
C ASN A 95 2.91 -9.63 -11.40
N LYS A 96 2.12 -10.71 -11.28
CA LYS A 96 0.66 -10.60 -11.21
C LYS A 96 0.19 -9.88 -9.93
N ALA A 97 0.97 -9.94 -8.85
CA ALA A 97 0.61 -9.32 -7.58
C ALA A 97 0.49 -7.80 -7.72
N ASP A 98 1.35 -7.16 -8.52
CA ASP A 98 1.35 -5.73 -8.82
C ASP A 98 -0.03 -5.31 -9.34
N TYR A 99 -0.56 -6.02 -10.35
CA TYR A 99 -1.88 -5.69 -10.92
C TYR A 99 -3.04 -5.91 -9.93
N TYR A 100 -3.02 -7.02 -9.19
CA TYR A 100 -4.08 -7.34 -8.22
C TYR A 100 -4.09 -6.40 -7.02
N LEU A 101 -2.92 -6.04 -6.50
CA LEU A 101 -2.80 -5.21 -5.31
C LEU A 101 -2.86 -3.72 -5.62
N PHE A 102 -2.35 -3.26 -6.77
CA PHE A 102 -2.32 -1.84 -7.09
C PHE A 102 -3.71 -1.22 -7.02
N GLY A 103 -4.70 -1.82 -7.67
CA GLY A 103 -6.07 -1.30 -7.64
C GLY A 103 -6.69 -1.30 -6.24
N THR A 104 -6.42 -2.34 -5.45
CA THR A 104 -6.92 -2.41 -4.07
C THR A 104 -6.26 -1.40 -3.15
N ILE A 105 -4.94 -1.28 -3.20
CA ILE A 105 -4.18 -0.32 -2.39
C ILE A 105 -4.53 1.11 -2.80
N LEU A 106 -4.59 1.39 -4.10
CA LEU A 106 -5.00 2.70 -4.63
C LEU A 106 -6.36 3.11 -4.08
N ARG A 107 -7.37 2.23 -4.16
CA ARG A 107 -8.71 2.51 -3.68
C ARG A 107 -8.74 2.78 -2.16
N ILE A 108 -7.97 2.01 -1.40
CA ILE A 108 -7.89 2.18 0.05
C ILE A 108 -7.21 3.50 0.40
N PHE A 109 -6.05 3.77 -0.20
CA PHE A 109 -5.28 5.00 0.06
C PHE A 109 -6.08 6.23 -0.36
N SER A 110 -6.70 6.19 -1.54
CA SER A 110 -7.60 7.25 -2.00
C SER A 110 -8.74 7.48 -1.00
N SER A 111 -9.42 6.41 -0.53
CA SER A 111 -10.47 6.56 0.48
C SER A 111 -9.96 7.21 1.77
N GLN A 112 -8.79 6.80 2.26
CA GLN A 112 -8.23 7.36 3.50
C GLN A 112 -7.81 8.82 3.35
N ILE A 113 -7.18 9.17 2.23
CA ILE A 113 -6.81 10.56 1.92
C ILE A 113 -8.07 11.41 1.81
N TYR A 114 -9.09 10.94 1.07
CA TYR A 114 -10.35 11.65 0.94
C TYR A 114 -11.01 11.92 2.30
N ASP A 115 -11.13 10.89 3.14
CA ASP A 115 -11.72 11.02 4.47
C ASP A 115 -10.93 11.99 5.35
N ALA A 116 -9.58 11.95 5.28
CA ALA A 116 -8.71 12.87 6.01
C ALA A 116 -8.87 14.32 5.52
N VAL A 117 -9.00 14.57 4.20
CA VAL A 117 -9.27 15.91 3.65
C VAL A 117 -10.63 16.42 4.15
N MET A 118 -11.67 15.60 4.08
CA MET A 118 -13.04 16.00 4.46
C MET A 118 -13.16 16.24 5.96
N ALA A 119 -12.44 15.48 6.78
CA ALA A 119 -12.36 15.68 8.23
C ALA A 119 -11.48 16.89 8.62
N GLY A 120 -10.71 17.44 7.68
CA GLY A 120 -9.77 18.55 7.95
C GLY A 120 -8.54 18.11 8.74
N HIS A 121 -8.11 16.84 8.61
CA HIS A 121 -6.98 16.27 9.35
C HIS A 121 -5.65 16.34 8.59
N LEU A 122 -5.61 16.87 7.37
CA LEU A 122 -4.39 16.94 6.53
C LEU A 122 -3.61 18.25 6.69
N HIS A 123 -3.43 18.70 7.93
CA HIS A 123 -2.70 19.94 8.22
C HIS A 123 -1.24 19.93 7.76
N GLU A 124 -0.64 18.74 7.65
CA GLU A 124 0.75 18.55 7.23
C GLU A 124 0.92 18.53 5.70
N ILE A 125 -0.18 18.47 4.92
CA ILE A 125 -0.13 18.46 3.44
C ILE A 125 -1.14 19.46 2.82
N PRO A 126 -0.91 20.78 2.99
CA PRO A 126 -1.90 21.80 2.59
C PRO A 126 -2.26 21.75 1.11
N TRP A 127 -1.31 21.40 0.24
CA TRP A 127 -1.57 21.36 -1.20
C TRP A 127 -2.59 20.28 -1.59
N ILE A 128 -2.59 19.11 -0.92
CA ILE A 128 -3.60 18.06 -1.17
C ILE A 128 -4.97 18.58 -0.78
N GLU A 129 -5.09 19.17 0.41
CA GLU A 129 -6.35 19.69 0.90
C GLU A 129 -6.92 20.76 -0.03
N ILE A 130 -6.08 21.70 -0.47
CA ILE A 130 -6.43 22.75 -1.42
C ILE A 130 -6.87 22.14 -2.76
N MET A 131 -6.08 21.23 -3.33
CA MET A 131 -6.39 20.61 -4.63
C MET A 131 -7.69 19.82 -4.59
N VAL A 132 -7.94 19.05 -3.53
CA VAL A 132 -9.15 18.21 -3.40
C VAL A 132 -10.37 19.07 -3.13
N LYS A 133 -10.33 20.00 -2.16
CA LYS A 133 -11.49 20.84 -1.80
C LYS A 133 -11.89 21.83 -2.90
N ASN A 134 -10.94 22.33 -3.69
CA ASN A 134 -11.22 23.24 -4.80
C ASN A 134 -11.54 22.54 -6.12
N SER A 135 -11.38 21.21 -6.18
CA SER A 135 -11.70 20.45 -7.40
C SER A 135 -13.21 20.38 -7.62
N LYS A 136 -13.65 20.51 -8.88
CA LYS A 136 -15.02 20.17 -9.30
C LYS A 136 -15.35 18.69 -9.05
N TYR A 137 -14.33 17.83 -9.02
CA TYR A 137 -14.45 16.39 -8.79
C TYR A 137 -13.47 15.93 -7.70
N PRO A 138 -13.75 16.19 -6.40
CA PRO A 138 -12.83 15.92 -5.29
C PRO A 138 -12.35 14.47 -5.22
N LYS A 139 -13.26 13.51 -5.45
CA LYS A 139 -12.93 12.08 -5.44
C LYS A 139 -11.94 11.69 -6.54
N ILE A 140 -12.16 12.17 -7.76
CA ILE A 140 -11.26 11.90 -8.90
C ILE A 140 -9.89 12.56 -8.66
N ALA A 141 -9.87 13.79 -8.12
CA ALA A 141 -8.61 14.45 -7.74
C ALA A 141 -7.84 13.64 -6.69
N THR A 142 -8.55 13.06 -5.72
CA THR A 142 -7.95 12.19 -4.71
C THR A 142 -7.39 10.91 -5.31
N ASP A 143 -8.13 10.25 -6.21
CA ASP A 143 -7.66 9.05 -6.91
C ASP A 143 -6.36 9.33 -7.69
N MET A 144 -6.26 10.49 -8.34
CA MET A 144 -5.05 10.92 -9.06
C MET A 144 -3.86 11.13 -8.11
N ILE A 145 -4.07 11.81 -6.98
CA ILE A 145 -3.03 12.06 -5.98
C ILE A 145 -2.54 10.74 -5.36
N ALA A 146 -3.48 9.88 -4.94
CA ALA A 146 -3.16 8.57 -4.39
C ALA A 146 -2.40 7.70 -5.40
N GLY A 147 -2.75 7.76 -6.68
CA GLY A 147 -2.03 7.07 -7.76
C GLY A 147 -0.60 7.57 -7.95
N GLY A 148 -0.39 8.89 -7.89
CA GLY A 148 0.93 9.50 -7.92
C GLY A 148 1.81 9.01 -6.76
N PHE A 149 1.29 9.06 -5.54
CA PHE A 149 2.02 8.59 -4.35
C PHE A 149 2.33 7.10 -4.41
N LEU A 150 1.35 6.28 -4.81
CA LEU A 150 1.56 4.83 -4.92
C LEU A 150 2.63 4.50 -5.95
N THR A 151 2.67 5.22 -7.07
CA THR A 151 3.74 5.07 -8.08
C THR A 151 5.12 5.35 -7.47
N VAL A 152 5.25 6.46 -6.73
CA VAL A 152 6.51 6.84 -6.07
C VAL A 152 6.92 5.80 -5.02
N LEU A 153 5.98 5.27 -4.22
CA LEU A 153 6.27 4.23 -3.23
C LEU A 153 6.72 2.92 -3.88
N ILE A 154 6.08 2.51 -4.98
CA ILE A 154 6.48 1.32 -5.74
C ILE A 154 7.88 1.51 -6.33
N GLU A 155 8.17 2.68 -6.90
CA GLU A 155 9.51 3.03 -7.40
C GLU A 155 10.55 2.91 -6.28
N TRP A 156 10.28 3.50 -5.11
CA TRP A 156 11.15 3.43 -3.94
C TRP A 156 11.42 1.99 -3.48
N ILE A 157 10.41 1.11 -3.49
CA ILE A 157 10.60 -0.32 -3.20
C ILE A 157 11.47 -0.97 -4.28
N SER A 158 11.22 -0.66 -5.55
CA SER A 158 11.89 -1.27 -6.71
C SER A 158 13.37 -0.86 -6.83
N THR A 159 13.72 0.36 -6.43
CA THR A 159 15.10 0.86 -6.34
C THR A 159 15.80 0.39 -5.05
N ASN A 160 15.19 -0.56 -4.34
CA ASN A 160 15.71 -1.13 -3.10
C ASN A 160 15.91 -0.06 -2.01
N TYR A 161 14.96 0.86 -1.89
CA TYR A 161 14.90 1.89 -0.87
C TYR A 161 16.11 2.83 -0.89
N GLU A 162 16.51 3.28 -2.09
CA GLU A 162 17.69 4.14 -2.28
C GLU A 162 17.58 5.49 -1.56
N MET A 163 16.40 6.13 -1.64
CA MET A 163 16.08 7.31 -0.83
C MET A 163 15.84 6.91 0.62
N ASP A 164 16.25 7.74 1.58
CA ASP A 164 15.85 7.54 2.96
C ASP A 164 14.39 7.96 3.21
N GLU A 165 13.82 7.52 4.33
CA GLU A 165 12.40 7.74 4.66
C GLU A 165 12.05 9.23 4.81
N GLU A 166 12.96 10.04 5.36
CA GLU A 166 12.74 11.47 5.58
C GLU A 166 12.83 12.26 4.28
N GLU A 167 13.75 11.89 3.39
CA GLU A 167 13.87 12.45 2.04
C GLU A 167 12.63 12.14 1.21
N LEU A 168 12.17 10.88 1.22
CA LEU A 168 10.96 10.48 0.53
C LEU A 168 9.71 11.20 1.06
N ALA A 169 9.57 11.27 2.38
CA ALA A 169 8.47 12.00 3.01
C ALA A 169 8.49 13.48 2.58
N ARG A 170 9.65 14.15 2.68
CA ARG A 170 9.80 15.55 2.26
C ARG A 170 9.44 15.75 0.80
N PHE A 171 9.90 14.87 -0.09
CA PHE A 171 9.57 14.91 -1.52
C PHE A 171 8.05 14.85 -1.77
N ILE A 172 7.34 13.93 -1.10
CA ILE A 172 5.89 13.78 -1.24
C ILE A 172 5.14 14.97 -0.64
N LEU A 173 5.56 15.44 0.54
CA LEU A 173 4.91 16.52 1.28
C LEU A 173 5.06 17.88 0.58
N HIS A 174 6.18 18.13 -0.09
CA HIS A 174 6.53 19.43 -0.68
C HIS A 174 6.74 19.36 -2.19
N ILE A 175 6.07 18.44 -2.87
CA ILE A 175 6.27 18.23 -4.32
C ILE A 175 5.99 19.50 -5.12
N GLU A 176 5.08 20.37 -4.68
CA GLU A 176 4.76 21.64 -5.31
C GLU A 176 5.91 22.64 -5.27
N GLU A 177 6.80 22.55 -4.28
CA GLU A 177 8.00 23.39 -4.21
C GLU A 177 9.00 22.97 -5.29
N SER A 178 9.18 21.66 -5.48
CA SER A 178 10.02 21.12 -6.55
C SER A 178 9.53 21.48 -7.96
N LEU A 179 8.23 21.74 -8.13
CA LEU A 179 7.61 22.11 -9.39
C LEU A 179 7.66 23.63 -9.69
N LYS A 180 7.86 24.48 -8.67
CA LYS A 180 7.94 25.94 -8.84
C LYS A 180 9.31 26.41 -9.32
N ASP A 181 10.37 25.64 -9.08
CA ASP A 181 11.74 26.03 -9.41
C ASP A 181 12.14 25.85 -10.88
N LYS A 182 11.33 25.16 -11.68
CA LYS A 182 11.47 25.19 -13.14
C LYS A 182 10.43 26.15 -13.71
N LYS A 183 10.84 27.39 -13.95
CA LYS A 183 10.25 28.17 -15.05
C LYS A 183 10.49 27.35 -16.32
N ILE A 184 9.57 26.45 -16.65
CA ILE A 184 9.52 25.86 -17.97
C ILE A 184 9.22 27.05 -18.88
N ASN A 185 10.25 27.51 -19.59
CA ASN A 185 10.09 28.47 -20.66
C ASN A 185 9.41 27.69 -21.80
N ILE A 186 8.08 27.53 -21.70
CA ILE A 186 7.26 27.00 -22.78
C ILE A 186 7.06 28.14 -23.77
N ASN A 187 8.14 28.49 -24.46
CA ASN A 187 8.19 29.37 -25.61
C ASN A 187 9.58 29.18 -26.25
N ASP A 188 9.77 28.01 -26.87
CA ASP A 188 10.72 27.79 -27.97
C ASP A 188 10.11 26.73 -28.91
#